data_AF-A0A7X9RHV8-F1
#
_entry.id   AF-A0A7X9RHV8-F1
#
_cell.length_a   1.000
_cell.length_b   1.000
_cell.length_c   1.000
_cell.angle_alpha   90.00
_cell.angle_beta   90.00
_cell.angle_gamma   90.00
#
_symmetry.space_group_name_H-M   'P 1'
#
loop_
_entity.id
_entity.type
_entity.pdbx_description
1 polymer ?
#
loop_
_entity_poly.entity_id
_entity_poly.type
_entity_poly.pdbx_seq_one_letter_code
_entity_poly.pdbx_strand_id
1 'polypeptide(L)'
;MVADAFKQKGEEFANGSMPVVAVENGGGIREKMPNGTITRGDLMAAFPFSNTLYMKVVTPNILYAMMEQSIVEMDGQDPETGMLLQQSNSGGFLQVSGFNVVLDPDSDTVQSITLDNETTPLDRNDTSREILLVGNNYIMSGGSDYSMLSSLPKYGEAGGELETIEAYIQSVDLTQYARPQGRIQYTGGSYQPKDYEATIQVLSTEGSPFANQSVDLVVDGTQEMSVKTDENGYAKVTVSDGAHNIRLQEDNTEIYIDNYLGFGIIEDSIRGSYPVLNTMQTPADQEEPTQPEEDKPQEEQKPEEKPEQEDSQTNDGTETSTETNMALWIGILAVSVVVLIIIGVLIKKKK
;
A
#
# COMPACT_ATOMS: atom_id res chain seq x y z
N MET A 1 -11.44 -2.06 -8.59
CA MET A 1 -11.87 -3.20 -7.75
C MET A 1 -13.16 -2.91 -6.99
N VAL A 2 -13.19 -2.06 -5.95
CA VAL A 2 -14.38 -1.92 -5.07
C VAL A 2 -15.63 -1.48 -5.83
N ALA A 3 -15.54 -0.39 -6.60
CA ALA A 3 -16.63 0.05 -7.46
C ALA A 3 -17.04 -1.00 -8.52
N ASP A 4 -16.17 -1.96 -8.89
CA ASP A 4 -16.52 -3.04 -9.83
C ASP A 4 -17.37 -4.13 -9.16
N ALA A 5 -17.06 -4.47 -7.91
CA ALA A 5 -17.91 -5.33 -7.08
C ALA A 5 -19.33 -4.73 -6.97
N PHE A 6 -19.40 -3.41 -6.75
CA PHE A 6 -20.64 -2.67 -6.64
C PHE A 6 -21.39 -2.62 -7.99
N LYS A 7 -20.68 -2.34 -9.09
CA LYS A 7 -21.23 -2.34 -10.45
C LYS A 7 -21.81 -3.70 -10.83
N GLN A 8 -21.05 -4.79 -10.63
CA GLN A 8 -21.56 -6.15 -10.89
C GLN A 8 -22.85 -6.41 -10.10
N LYS A 9 -22.89 -6.02 -8.82
CA LYS A 9 -24.10 -6.17 -7.99
C LYS A 9 -25.28 -5.34 -8.51
N GLY A 10 -25.02 -4.16 -9.07
CA GLY A 10 -26.01 -3.36 -9.80
C GLY A 10 -26.48 -4.00 -11.10
N GLU A 11 -25.59 -4.63 -11.87
CA GLU A 11 -25.93 -5.32 -13.12
C GLU A 11 -26.79 -6.57 -12.88
N GLU A 12 -26.50 -7.33 -11.82
CA GLU A 12 -27.37 -8.42 -11.33
C GLU A 12 -28.77 -7.92 -10.93
N PHE A 13 -28.88 -6.71 -10.36
CA PHE A 13 -30.16 -6.12 -9.93
C PHE A 13 -30.94 -5.48 -11.09
N ALA A 14 -30.24 -4.74 -11.95
CA ALA A 14 -30.81 -4.06 -13.12
C ALA A 14 -31.24 -5.04 -14.21
N ASN A 15 -30.58 -6.21 -14.33
CA ASN A 15 -30.86 -7.24 -15.33
C ASN A 15 -30.97 -6.67 -16.76
N GLY A 16 -30.08 -5.74 -17.11
CA GLY A 16 -30.02 -5.08 -18.43
C GLY A 16 -31.10 -4.04 -18.72
N SER A 17 -31.90 -3.61 -17.74
CA SER A 17 -32.96 -2.60 -17.94
C SER A 17 -32.47 -1.18 -18.19
N MET A 18 -31.28 -0.83 -17.68
CA MET A 18 -30.61 0.47 -17.85
C MET A 18 -29.10 0.31 -17.65
N PRO A 19 -28.25 1.27 -18.08
CA PRO A 19 -26.81 1.27 -17.78
C PRO A 19 -26.56 1.31 -16.27
N VAL A 20 -25.48 0.67 -15.83
CA VAL A 20 -25.10 0.63 -14.41
C VAL A 20 -23.72 1.25 -14.22
N VAL A 21 -23.66 2.24 -13.32
CA VAL A 21 -22.42 2.86 -12.84
C VAL A 21 -22.32 2.68 -11.34
N ALA A 22 -21.12 2.68 -10.80
CA ALA A 22 -20.89 2.56 -9.38
C ALA A 22 -19.77 3.47 -8.88
N VAL A 23 -19.90 3.88 -7.62
CA VAL A 23 -18.97 4.78 -6.94
C VAL A 23 -18.71 4.32 -5.51
N GLU A 24 -17.49 4.55 -5.03
CA GLU A 24 -17.11 4.41 -3.61
C GLU A 24 -16.27 5.62 -3.19
N ASN A 25 -16.56 6.22 -2.04
CA ASN A 25 -15.81 7.39 -1.58
C ASN A 25 -14.53 6.97 -0.85
N GLY A 26 -13.40 7.63 -1.13
CA GLY A 26 -12.08 7.28 -0.59
C GLY A 26 -12.01 7.23 0.94
N GLY A 27 -12.91 7.92 1.65
CA GLY A 27 -13.03 7.84 3.10
C GLY A 27 -13.59 6.53 3.64
N GLY A 28 -14.35 5.78 2.83
CA GLY A 28 -14.85 4.43 3.14
C GLY A 28 -13.77 3.35 3.02
N ILE A 29 -12.80 3.54 2.11
CA ILE A 29 -11.61 2.70 1.97
C ILE A 29 -10.59 3.10 3.04
N ARG A 30 -10.30 2.23 4.00
CA ARG A 30 -9.49 2.56 5.19
C ARG A 30 -8.06 2.07 5.19
N GLU A 31 -7.74 1.03 4.42
CA GLU A 31 -6.42 0.41 4.40
C GLU A 31 -6.14 -0.24 3.02
N LYS A 32 -4.87 -0.41 2.68
CA LYS A 32 -4.46 -1.12 1.45
C LYS A 32 -4.58 -2.63 1.63
N MET A 33 -4.88 -3.36 0.55
CA MET A 33 -4.79 -4.82 0.57
C MET A 33 -3.33 -5.27 0.64
N PRO A 34 -3.01 -6.38 1.34
CA PRO A 34 -1.70 -7.01 1.24
C PRO A 34 -1.53 -7.72 -0.11
N ASN A 35 -0.29 -7.77 -0.61
CA ASN A 35 0.04 -8.59 -1.77
C ASN A 35 -0.11 -10.10 -1.45
N GLY A 36 -0.63 -10.86 -2.42
CA GLY A 36 -0.81 -12.30 -2.28
C GLY A 36 -2.12 -12.70 -1.62
N THR A 37 -2.08 -13.23 -0.39
CA THR A 37 -3.26 -13.83 0.27
C THR A 37 -4.04 -12.77 1.04
N ILE A 38 -5.09 -12.22 0.43
CA ILE A 38 -6.08 -11.39 1.11
C ILE A 38 -6.91 -12.26 2.06
N THR A 39 -6.96 -11.90 3.34
CA THR A 39 -7.82 -12.53 4.35
C THR A 39 -9.07 -11.70 4.60
N ARG A 40 -10.07 -12.32 5.26
CA ARG A 40 -11.25 -11.59 5.75
C ARG A 40 -10.92 -10.55 6.83
N GLY A 41 -9.76 -10.68 7.50
CA GLY A 41 -9.26 -9.67 8.43
C GLY A 41 -8.88 -8.37 7.71
N ASP A 42 -8.18 -8.49 6.58
CA ASP A 42 -7.75 -7.34 5.77
C ASP A 42 -8.96 -6.62 5.14
N LEU A 43 -9.97 -7.39 4.69
CA LEU A 43 -11.26 -6.84 4.26
C LEU A 43 -11.98 -6.09 5.40
N MET A 44 -11.95 -6.60 6.63
CA MET A 44 -12.55 -5.91 7.79
C MET A 44 -11.75 -4.69 8.24
N ALA A 45 -10.44 -4.64 7.97
CA ALA A 45 -9.60 -3.48 8.26
C ALA A 45 -9.80 -2.35 7.23
N ALA A 46 -9.86 -2.71 5.94
CA ALA A 46 -10.11 -1.77 4.85
C ALA A 46 -11.57 -1.30 4.73
N PHE A 47 -12.54 -2.14 5.09
CA PHE A 47 -13.99 -1.84 5.08
C PHE A 47 -14.61 -2.08 6.46
N PRO A 48 -14.25 -1.27 7.48
CA PRO A 48 -14.69 -1.47 8.87
C PRO A 48 -16.10 -0.94 9.14
N PHE A 49 -16.71 -0.28 8.15
CA PHE A 49 -18.06 0.28 8.24
C PHE A 49 -19.10 -0.77 7.84
N SER A 50 -20.16 -0.91 8.63
CA SER A 50 -21.27 -1.85 8.35
C SER A 50 -22.21 -1.30 7.27
N ASN A 51 -21.66 -0.88 6.13
CA ASN A 51 -22.38 -0.30 5.01
C ASN A 51 -23.19 -1.37 4.24
N THR A 52 -24.24 -0.91 3.56
CA THR A 52 -25.00 -1.70 2.57
C THR A 52 -24.93 -1.01 1.21
N LEU A 53 -25.04 -1.78 0.12
CA LEU A 53 -25.10 -1.18 -1.22
C LEU A 53 -26.49 -0.59 -1.45
N TYR A 54 -26.54 0.73 -1.57
CA TYR A 54 -27.73 1.46 -2.00
C TYR A 54 -27.70 1.65 -3.51
N MET A 55 -28.89 1.59 -4.11
CA MET A 55 -29.08 1.80 -5.54
C MET A 55 -30.11 2.91 -5.76
N LYS A 56 -29.77 3.85 -6.63
CA LYS A 56 -30.61 5.00 -7.00
C LYS A 56 -30.57 5.21 -8.51
N VAL A 57 -31.72 5.51 -9.10
CA VAL A 57 -31.74 5.96 -10.51
C VAL A 57 -31.34 7.43 -10.53
N VAL A 58 -30.32 7.74 -11.33
CA VAL A 58 -29.81 9.08 -11.56
C VAL A 58 -29.88 9.42 -13.04
N THR A 59 -29.85 10.71 -13.33
CA THR A 59 -29.74 11.29 -14.66
C THR A 59 -28.33 11.84 -14.88
N PRO A 60 -27.86 12.02 -16.13
CA PRO A 60 -26.57 12.64 -16.42
C PRO A 60 -26.29 13.94 -15.64
N ASN A 61 -27.27 14.85 -15.54
CA ASN A 61 -27.06 16.10 -14.80
C ASN A 61 -26.78 15.89 -13.29
N ILE A 62 -27.26 14.79 -12.70
CA ILE A 62 -26.99 14.42 -11.30
C ILE A 62 -25.64 13.71 -11.18
N LEU A 63 -25.28 12.88 -12.17
CA LEU A 63 -23.97 12.23 -12.24
C LEU A 63 -22.84 13.26 -12.38
N TYR A 64 -23.04 14.32 -13.16
CA TYR A 64 -22.13 15.48 -13.19
C TYR A 64 -22.07 16.21 -11.84
N ALA A 65 -23.21 16.62 -11.26
CA ALA A 65 -23.23 17.35 -9.99
C ALA A 65 -22.61 16.56 -8.81
N MET A 66 -22.72 15.23 -8.83
CA MET A 66 -22.03 14.33 -7.91
C MET A 66 -20.52 14.33 -8.14
N MET A 67 -20.05 14.18 -9.38
CA MET A 67 -18.61 14.21 -9.65
C MET A 67 -17.99 15.60 -9.42
N GLU A 68 -18.77 16.68 -9.51
CA GLU A 68 -18.37 18.05 -9.14
C GLU A 68 -18.22 18.18 -7.61
N GLN A 69 -19.16 17.65 -6.81
CA GLN A 69 -19.02 17.55 -5.35
C GLN A 69 -17.81 16.66 -4.92
N SER A 70 -17.42 15.70 -5.76
CA SER A 70 -16.27 14.83 -5.53
C SER A 70 -14.91 15.53 -5.66
N ILE A 71 -14.83 16.68 -6.33
CA ILE A 71 -13.57 17.42 -6.59
C ILE A 71 -13.47 18.73 -5.82
N VAL A 72 -14.35 18.99 -4.85
CA VAL A 72 -14.47 20.28 -4.14
C VAL A 72 -13.21 20.73 -3.37
N GLU A 73 -12.28 19.83 -3.08
CA GLU A 73 -10.98 20.11 -2.43
C GLU A 73 -9.79 20.14 -3.41
N MET A 74 -10.04 20.01 -4.72
CA MET A 74 -9.01 20.05 -5.76
C MET A 74 -8.59 21.51 -5.98
N ASP A 75 -7.32 21.83 -5.69
CA ASP A 75 -6.80 23.20 -5.55
C ASP A 75 -5.70 23.50 -6.60
N GLY A 76 -5.87 23.00 -7.82
CA GLY A 76 -4.90 23.11 -8.92
C GLY A 76 -3.87 21.97 -8.99
N GLN A 77 -2.95 22.10 -9.95
CA GLN A 77 -1.89 21.13 -10.22
C GLN A 77 -0.51 21.81 -10.37
N ASP A 78 0.53 21.20 -9.81
CA ASP A 78 1.91 21.65 -9.99
C ASP A 78 2.37 21.38 -11.45
N PRO A 79 2.81 22.41 -12.19
CA PRO A 79 3.08 22.29 -13.62
C PRO A 79 4.38 21.54 -13.96
N GLU A 80 5.28 21.32 -12.99
CA GLU A 80 6.56 20.64 -13.22
C GLU A 80 6.54 19.18 -12.81
N THR A 81 5.86 18.84 -11.71
CA THR A 81 5.75 17.47 -11.17
C THR A 81 4.46 16.76 -11.58
N GLY A 82 3.38 17.49 -11.82
CA GLY A 82 2.03 16.94 -12.03
C GLY A 82 1.26 16.70 -10.73
N MET A 83 1.83 17.05 -9.56
CA MET A 83 1.20 16.83 -8.26
C MET A 83 -0.04 17.70 -8.04
N LEU A 84 -1.13 17.09 -7.59
CA LEU A 84 -2.34 17.79 -7.18
C LEU A 84 -2.08 18.59 -5.90
N LEU A 85 -2.45 19.88 -5.92
CA LEU A 85 -2.09 20.85 -4.89
C LEU A 85 -3.03 20.86 -3.68
N GLN A 86 -4.02 19.97 -3.63
CA GLN A 86 -4.99 19.84 -2.53
C GLN A 86 -4.31 19.81 -1.15
N GLN A 87 -4.74 20.69 -0.25
CA GLN A 87 -4.18 20.86 1.10
C GLN A 87 -4.99 20.15 2.19
N SER A 88 -5.97 19.32 1.81
CA SER A 88 -6.83 18.58 2.73
C SER A 88 -7.01 17.12 2.30
N ASN A 89 -7.24 16.24 3.29
CA ASN A 89 -7.62 14.84 3.05
C ASN A 89 -9.15 14.70 3.19
N SER A 90 -9.88 14.97 2.12
CA SER A 90 -11.32 14.68 2.08
C SER A 90 -11.60 13.22 1.76
N GLY A 91 -12.35 12.57 2.64
CA GLY A 91 -12.90 11.25 2.39
C GLY A 91 -14.04 11.22 1.36
N GLY A 92 -14.41 12.37 0.76
CA GLY A 92 -15.52 12.45 -0.19
C GLY A 92 -15.20 11.98 -1.61
N PHE A 93 -13.94 12.06 -2.06
CA PHE A 93 -13.54 11.81 -3.45
C PHE A 93 -13.93 10.39 -3.93
N LEU A 94 -14.56 10.27 -5.11
CA LEU A 94 -15.16 9.04 -5.62
C LEU A 94 -14.21 8.24 -6.52
N GLN A 95 -14.01 6.97 -6.16
CA GLN A 95 -13.50 5.92 -7.02
C GLN A 95 -14.66 5.36 -7.86
N VAL A 96 -14.46 5.11 -9.17
CA VAL A 96 -15.55 4.92 -10.14
C VAL A 96 -15.49 3.60 -10.92
N SER A 97 -16.65 3.13 -11.42
CA SER A 97 -16.80 2.01 -12.35
C SER A 97 -18.04 2.17 -13.24
N GLY A 98 -18.01 1.66 -14.48
CA GLY A 98 -19.08 1.80 -15.47
C GLY A 98 -18.96 3.07 -16.31
N PHE A 99 -18.01 3.95 -15.98
CA PHE A 99 -17.71 5.18 -16.69
C PHE A 99 -16.27 5.63 -16.46
N ASN A 100 -15.82 6.49 -17.36
CA ASN A 100 -14.59 7.26 -17.28
C ASN A 100 -14.95 8.73 -17.15
N VAL A 101 -14.17 9.47 -16.37
CA VAL A 101 -14.37 10.89 -16.07
C VAL A 101 -13.10 11.67 -16.34
N VAL A 102 -13.24 12.82 -16.99
CA VAL A 102 -12.15 13.78 -17.23
C VAL A 102 -12.37 14.99 -16.33
N LEU A 103 -11.34 15.30 -15.54
CA LEU A 103 -11.28 16.39 -14.57
C LEU A 103 -10.22 17.40 -15.03
N ASP A 104 -10.43 18.67 -14.76
CA ASP A 104 -9.38 19.70 -14.89
C ASP A 104 -9.03 20.17 -13.47
N PRO A 105 -7.81 19.92 -12.95
CA PRO A 105 -7.45 20.30 -11.58
C PRO A 105 -7.56 21.80 -11.28
N ASP A 106 -7.49 22.64 -12.31
CA ASP A 106 -7.63 24.09 -12.21
C ASP A 106 -9.11 24.54 -12.38
N SER A 107 -10.09 23.62 -12.30
CA SER A 107 -11.53 23.88 -12.43
C SER A 107 -12.41 23.17 -11.39
N ASP A 108 -13.46 23.87 -10.97
CA ASP A 108 -14.60 23.36 -10.19
C ASP A 108 -15.61 22.54 -11.01
N THR A 109 -15.35 22.30 -12.32
CA THR A 109 -16.27 21.62 -13.22
C THR A 109 -15.70 20.35 -13.85
N VAL A 110 -16.55 19.32 -13.94
CA VAL A 110 -16.20 18.05 -14.61
C VAL A 110 -16.27 18.24 -16.12
N GLN A 111 -15.18 17.92 -16.82
CA GLN A 111 -15.03 18.22 -18.25
C GLN A 111 -15.79 17.22 -19.12
N SER A 112 -15.75 15.91 -18.77
CA SER A 112 -16.59 14.91 -19.42
C SER A 112 -16.85 13.69 -18.55
N ILE A 113 -18.00 13.04 -18.76
CA ILE A 113 -18.34 11.71 -18.22
C ILE A 113 -18.79 10.84 -19.39
N THR A 114 -18.11 9.71 -19.61
CA THR A 114 -18.40 8.77 -20.71
C THR A 114 -18.56 7.36 -20.16
N LEU A 115 -19.69 6.70 -20.42
CA LEU A 115 -19.95 5.33 -19.97
C LEU A 115 -19.01 4.33 -20.68
N ASP A 116 -18.60 3.26 -20.01
CA ASP A 116 -17.60 2.30 -20.54
C ASP A 116 -18.03 1.62 -21.85
N ASN A 117 -19.33 1.60 -22.15
CA ASN A 117 -19.91 1.03 -23.36
C ASN A 117 -20.21 2.07 -24.47
N GLU A 118 -19.76 3.32 -24.31
CA GLU A 118 -20.07 4.45 -25.20
C GLU A 118 -18.82 5.26 -25.57
N THR A 119 -18.85 5.95 -26.70
CA THR A 119 -17.71 6.75 -27.22
C THR A 119 -18.00 8.26 -27.23
N THR A 120 -19.08 8.69 -26.58
CA THR A 120 -19.56 10.06 -26.57
C THR A 120 -19.89 10.44 -25.12
N PRO A 121 -19.39 11.57 -24.61
CA PRO A 121 -19.77 12.04 -23.28
C PRO A 121 -21.28 12.22 -23.13
N LEU A 122 -21.77 11.99 -21.92
CA LEU A 122 -23.13 12.31 -21.54
C LEU A 122 -23.37 13.83 -21.59
N ASP A 123 -24.56 14.26 -22.03
CA ASP A 123 -24.95 15.67 -21.92
C ASP A 123 -25.23 16.00 -20.44
N ARG A 124 -24.46 16.92 -19.84
CA ARG A 124 -24.68 17.37 -18.44
C ARG A 124 -26.03 18.04 -18.20
N ASN A 125 -26.79 18.35 -19.25
CA ASN A 125 -28.14 18.91 -19.19
C ASN A 125 -29.25 17.84 -19.30
N ASP A 126 -28.90 16.59 -19.59
CA ASP A 126 -29.89 15.51 -19.69
C ASP A 126 -30.44 15.15 -18.31
N THR A 127 -31.75 15.34 -18.19
CA THR A 127 -32.61 15.16 -17.01
C THR A 127 -33.61 14.02 -17.20
N SER A 128 -33.37 13.15 -18.19
CA SER A 128 -34.34 12.16 -18.69
C SER A 128 -33.77 10.75 -18.88
N ARG A 129 -32.49 10.60 -19.22
CA ARG A 129 -31.83 9.29 -19.32
C ARG A 129 -31.66 8.66 -17.94
N GLU A 130 -32.29 7.52 -17.71
CA GLU A 130 -32.10 6.73 -16.49
C GLU A 130 -30.76 5.96 -16.53
N ILE A 131 -29.99 6.06 -15.44
CA ILE A 131 -28.77 5.30 -15.15
C ILE A 131 -28.89 4.77 -13.73
N LEU A 132 -28.58 3.49 -13.49
CA LEU A 132 -28.54 2.95 -12.13
C LEU A 132 -27.18 3.29 -11.51
N LEU A 133 -27.19 4.11 -10.47
CA LEU A 133 -26.04 4.39 -9.62
C LEU A 133 -26.04 3.46 -8.40
N VAL A 134 -24.90 2.81 -8.16
CA VAL A 134 -24.64 1.96 -6.99
C VAL A 134 -23.52 2.56 -6.14
N GLY A 135 -23.63 2.46 -4.82
CA GLY A 135 -22.57 2.85 -3.89
C GLY A 135 -22.97 2.56 -2.46
N ASN A 136 -22.10 2.88 -1.50
CA ASN A 136 -22.40 2.69 -0.10
C ASN A 136 -23.60 3.55 0.37
N ASN A 137 -24.30 3.08 1.39
CA ASN A 137 -25.48 3.76 1.94
C ASN A 137 -25.17 5.10 2.62
N TYR A 138 -23.90 5.40 2.96
CA TYR A 138 -23.49 6.68 3.54
C TYR A 138 -23.59 7.81 2.51
N ILE A 139 -22.91 7.72 1.35
CA ILE A 139 -23.00 8.74 0.30
C ILE A 139 -24.38 8.76 -0.36
N MET A 140 -25.03 7.60 -0.54
CA MET A 140 -26.39 7.52 -1.08
C MET A 140 -27.46 8.14 -0.15
N SER A 141 -27.12 8.39 1.11
CA SER A 141 -27.95 9.12 2.07
C SER A 141 -27.54 10.61 2.24
N GLY A 142 -26.51 11.07 1.52
CA GLY A 142 -26.01 12.45 1.60
C GLY A 142 -24.84 12.67 2.55
N GLY A 143 -24.11 11.62 2.94
CA GLY A 143 -22.77 11.76 3.53
C GLY A 143 -21.80 12.45 2.55
N SER A 144 -20.69 13.00 3.05
CA SER A 144 -19.72 13.80 2.28
C SER A 144 -20.38 14.87 1.38
N ASP A 145 -21.42 15.52 1.89
CA ASP A 145 -22.21 16.56 1.24
C ASP A 145 -22.85 16.18 -0.12
N TYR A 146 -23.00 14.88 -0.42
CA TYR A 146 -23.75 14.33 -1.56
C TYR A 146 -25.29 14.51 -1.43
N SER A 147 -25.72 15.70 -1.03
CA SER A 147 -27.09 16.12 -0.79
C SER A 147 -28.00 16.01 -2.03
N MET A 148 -27.44 16.08 -3.24
CA MET A 148 -28.20 15.79 -4.46
C MET A 148 -28.72 14.34 -4.47
N LEU A 149 -27.92 13.38 -4.00
CA LEU A 149 -28.32 11.97 -3.91
C LEU A 149 -29.37 11.75 -2.83
N SER A 150 -29.26 12.39 -1.66
CA SER A 150 -30.16 12.14 -0.52
C SER A 150 -31.64 12.41 -0.85
N SER A 151 -31.89 13.39 -1.72
CA SER A 151 -33.23 13.77 -2.21
C SER A 151 -33.93 12.69 -3.05
N LEU A 152 -33.18 11.77 -3.67
CA LEU A 152 -33.70 10.79 -4.61
C LEU A 152 -34.33 9.57 -3.92
N PRO A 153 -35.38 8.97 -4.50
CA PRO A 153 -35.95 7.72 -4.00
C PRO A 153 -34.94 6.58 -4.07
N LYS A 154 -34.99 5.67 -3.08
CA LYS A 154 -34.24 4.42 -3.15
C LYS A 154 -34.86 3.50 -4.19
N TYR A 155 -34.07 3.08 -5.17
CA TYR A 155 -34.47 2.09 -6.18
C TYR A 155 -34.25 0.66 -5.66
N GLY A 156 -33.13 0.42 -4.97
CA GLY A 156 -32.77 -0.88 -4.42
C GLY A 156 -31.81 -0.79 -3.25
N GLU A 157 -31.62 -1.93 -2.58
CA GLU A 157 -30.60 -2.14 -1.55
C GLU A 157 -30.15 -3.61 -1.60
N ALA A 158 -28.85 -3.89 -1.57
CA ALA A 158 -28.31 -5.23 -1.81
C ALA A 158 -27.11 -5.58 -0.90
N GLY A 159 -27.35 -6.47 0.07
CA GLY A 159 -26.28 -7.08 0.88
C GLY A 159 -25.50 -6.11 1.76
N GLY A 160 -24.40 -6.62 2.34
CA GLY A 160 -23.35 -5.81 2.93
C GLY A 160 -22.30 -5.41 1.89
N GLU A 161 -21.66 -4.28 2.13
CA GLU A 161 -20.50 -3.81 1.36
C GLU A 161 -19.37 -4.85 1.37
N LEU A 162 -18.92 -5.23 2.57
CA LEU A 162 -17.83 -6.20 2.76
C LEU A 162 -18.13 -7.55 2.12
N GLU A 163 -19.31 -8.14 2.35
CA GLU A 163 -19.69 -9.42 1.74
C GLU A 163 -19.76 -9.34 0.20
N THR A 164 -20.07 -8.17 -0.38
CA THR A 164 -20.08 -8.01 -1.84
C THR A 164 -18.67 -7.90 -2.41
N ILE A 165 -17.77 -7.20 -1.71
CA ILE A 165 -16.34 -7.13 -2.07
C ILE A 165 -15.69 -8.51 -1.91
N GLU A 166 -15.97 -9.21 -0.80
CA GLU A 166 -15.50 -10.58 -0.51
C GLU A 166 -15.91 -11.55 -1.62
N ALA A 167 -17.17 -11.52 -2.06
CA ALA A 167 -17.67 -12.34 -3.16
C ALA A 167 -17.04 -11.96 -4.51
N TYR A 168 -16.79 -10.66 -4.76
CA TYR A 168 -16.19 -10.18 -6.01
C TYR A 168 -14.74 -10.65 -6.15
N ILE A 169 -13.89 -10.43 -5.14
CA ILE A 169 -12.47 -10.81 -5.21
C ILE A 169 -12.26 -12.33 -5.30
N GLN A 170 -13.22 -13.13 -4.85
CA GLN A 170 -13.23 -14.60 -5.02
C GLN A 170 -13.59 -15.05 -6.45
N SER A 171 -14.07 -14.13 -7.30
CA SER A 171 -14.63 -14.43 -8.63
C SER A 171 -13.83 -13.88 -9.82
N VAL A 172 -12.83 -13.03 -9.58
CA VAL A 172 -12.05 -12.34 -10.62
C VAL A 172 -10.54 -12.55 -10.45
N ASP A 173 -9.80 -12.42 -11.55
CA ASP A 173 -8.36 -12.27 -11.50
C ASP A 173 -8.01 -10.86 -11.01
N LEU A 174 -7.27 -10.75 -9.90
CA LEU A 174 -6.90 -9.46 -9.29
C LEU A 174 -5.71 -8.79 -9.99
N THR A 175 -4.96 -9.48 -10.85
CA THR A 175 -3.82 -8.88 -11.59
C THR A 175 -4.26 -7.72 -12.49
N GLN A 176 -5.53 -7.69 -12.92
CA GLN A 176 -6.12 -6.55 -13.65
C GLN A 176 -6.11 -5.23 -12.85
N TYR A 177 -5.87 -5.27 -11.54
CA TYR A 177 -5.80 -4.11 -10.64
C TYR A 177 -4.37 -3.77 -10.18
N ALA A 178 -3.34 -4.38 -10.78
CA ALA A 178 -1.93 -4.07 -10.49
C ALA A 178 -1.52 -2.63 -10.85
N ARG A 179 -2.35 -1.91 -11.62
CA ARG A 179 -2.25 -0.46 -11.86
C ARG A 179 -3.67 0.16 -11.92
N PRO A 180 -3.82 1.48 -11.69
CA PRO A 180 -5.05 2.20 -12.00
C PRO A 180 -5.42 2.10 -13.49
N GLN A 181 -6.70 1.83 -13.78
CA GLN A 181 -7.20 1.58 -15.14
C GLN A 181 -7.57 2.87 -15.91
N GLY A 182 -7.00 4.03 -15.55
CA GLY A 182 -7.21 5.30 -16.25
C GLY A 182 -8.65 5.82 -16.27
N ARG A 183 -9.50 5.45 -15.30
CA ARG A 183 -10.93 5.82 -15.27
C ARG A 183 -11.19 7.25 -14.82
N ILE A 184 -10.29 7.79 -14.01
CA ILE A 184 -10.24 9.21 -13.67
C ILE A 184 -9.02 9.74 -14.42
N GLN A 185 -9.21 10.76 -15.23
CA GLN A 185 -8.20 11.34 -16.10
C GLN A 185 -8.11 12.83 -15.85
N TYR A 186 -6.90 13.37 -15.86
CA TYR A 186 -6.66 14.80 -15.74
C TYR A 186 -6.42 15.42 -17.11
N THR A 187 -7.02 16.58 -17.34
CA THR A 187 -6.75 17.48 -18.46
C THR A 187 -6.38 18.85 -17.90
N GLY A 188 -5.80 19.72 -18.73
CA GLY A 188 -5.48 21.09 -18.33
C GLY A 188 -4.44 21.69 -19.26
N GLY A 189 -4.06 22.94 -18.98
CA GLY A 189 -2.93 23.61 -19.63
C GLY A 189 -1.69 23.76 -18.73
N SER A 190 -1.80 23.37 -17.47
CA SER A 190 -0.80 23.54 -16.40
C SER A 190 0.30 22.49 -16.47
N TYR A 191 -0.04 21.20 -16.33
CA TYR A 191 0.89 20.09 -16.47
C TYR A 191 0.89 19.48 -17.88
N GLN A 192 1.96 18.77 -18.24
CA GLN A 192 2.05 17.91 -19.42
C GLN A 192 2.68 16.57 -19.02
N PRO A 193 1.96 15.43 -19.17
CA PRO A 193 2.46 14.09 -18.87
C PRO A 193 3.87 13.81 -19.41
N LYS A 194 4.78 13.47 -18.50
CA LYS A 194 6.18 13.16 -18.75
C LYS A 194 6.71 12.21 -17.70
N ASP A 195 7.81 11.52 -18.01
CA ASP A 195 8.56 10.73 -17.03
C ASP A 195 8.96 11.61 -15.82
N TYR A 196 8.80 11.08 -14.62
CA TYR A 196 9.08 11.78 -13.36
C TYR A 196 10.07 11.01 -12.49
N GLU A 197 10.68 11.71 -11.53
CA GLU A 197 11.63 11.15 -10.58
C GLU A 197 10.99 11.05 -9.20
N ALA A 198 10.79 9.82 -8.71
CA ALA A 198 10.34 9.55 -7.35
C ALA A 198 11.55 9.30 -6.43
N THR A 199 11.45 9.76 -5.18
CA THR A 199 12.34 9.37 -4.10
C THR A 199 11.70 8.26 -3.28
N ILE A 200 12.45 7.19 -3.05
CA ILE A 200 12.10 6.08 -2.15
C ILE A 200 13.19 5.93 -1.09
N GLN A 201 12.88 5.34 0.07
CA GLN A 201 13.89 4.95 1.05
C GLN A 201 14.08 3.44 1.07
N VAL A 202 15.32 2.98 1.20
CA VAL A 202 15.68 1.57 1.40
C VAL A 202 16.36 1.44 2.76
N LEU A 203 15.74 0.65 3.64
CA LEU A 203 16.25 0.32 4.97
C LEU A 203 16.60 -1.18 5.06
N SER A 204 17.43 -1.56 6.01
CA SER A 204 17.52 -2.96 6.44
C SER A 204 16.25 -3.39 7.19
N THR A 205 16.04 -4.69 7.38
CA THR A 205 15.00 -5.24 8.26
C THR A 205 15.08 -4.77 9.73
N GLU A 206 16.18 -4.15 10.15
CA GLU A 206 16.36 -3.53 11.47
C GLU A 206 16.01 -2.02 11.49
N GLY A 207 15.60 -1.45 10.34
CA GLY A 207 15.27 -0.03 10.18
C GLY A 207 16.46 0.91 10.00
N SER A 208 17.67 0.37 9.81
CA SER A 208 18.87 1.18 9.52
C SER A 208 18.96 1.51 8.02
N PRO A 209 19.43 2.72 7.62
CA PRO A 209 19.67 3.06 6.22
C PRO A 209 20.51 2.02 5.45
N PHE A 210 20.03 1.56 4.29
CA PHE A 210 20.81 0.72 3.38
C PHE A 210 21.76 1.59 2.53
N ALA A 211 22.73 2.21 3.21
CA ALA A 211 23.44 3.39 2.73
C ALA A 211 24.54 3.11 1.69
N ASN A 212 24.61 3.94 0.65
CA ASN A 212 25.62 3.93 -0.42
C ASN A 212 25.72 2.64 -1.27
N GLN A 213 24.68 1.81 -1.28
CA GLN A 213 24.63 0.52 -1.98
C GLN A 213 23.88 0.61 -3.32
N SER A 214 24.11 -0.35 -4.21
CA SER A 214 23.22 -0.59 -5.36
C SER A 214 22.03 -1.44 -4.93
N VAL A 215 20.86 -1.19 -5.50
CA VAL A 215 19.60 -1.89 -5.23
C VAL A 215 18.90 -2.20 -6.54
N ASP A 216 18.61 -3.47 -6.80
CA ASP A 216 17.86 -3.91 -7.97
C ASP A 216 16.35 -3.93 -7.66
N LEU A 217 15.61 -3.14 -8.43
CA LEU A 217 14.18 -2.89 -8.31
C LEU A 217 13.40 -3.52 -9.47
N VAL A 218 12.15 -3.84 -9.21
CA VAL A 218 11.16 -4.20 -10.23
C VAL A 218 9.99 -3.24 -10.14
N VAL A 219 9.75 -2.49 -11.22
CA VAL A 219 8.61 -1.59 -11.40
C VAL A 219 7.48 -2.36 -12.09
N ASP A 220 6.30 -2.33 -11.50
CA ASP A 220 5.06 -3.01 -11.91
C ASP A 220 5.27 -4.46 -12.39
N GLY A 221 6.01 -5.22 -11.58
CA GLY A 221 6.30 -6.65 -11.81
C GLY A 221 7.07 -7.00 -13.09
N THR A 222 7.49 -6.02 -13.91
CA THR A 222 7.94 -6.27 -15.29
C THR A 222 9.17 -5.47 -15.75
N GLN A 223 9.40 -4.26 -15.22
CA GLN A 223 10.54 -3.44 -15.59
C GLN A 223 11.62 -3.52 -14.51
N GLU A 224 12.73 -4.18 -14.81
CA GLU A 224 13.89 -4.28 -13.91
C GLU A 224 14.80 -3.04 -14.06
N MET A 225 15.28 -2.48 -12.95
CA MET A 225 16.23 -1.37 -12.94
C MET A 225 17.12 -1.37 -11.68
N SER A 226 18.37 -0.96 -11.83
CA SER A 226 19.32 -0.83 -10.72
C SER A 226 19.47 0.65 -10.33
N VAL A 227 19.29 0.97 -9.05
CA VAL A 227 19.47 2.32 -8.50
C VAL A 227 20.54 2.32 -7.42
N LYS A 228 21.10 3.49 -7.08
CA LYS A 228 22.05 3.64 -5.97
C LYS A 228 21.44 4.48 -4.85
N THR A 229 21.57 4.03 -3.60
CA THR A 229 21.18 4.78 -2.40
C THR A 229 22.23 5.82 -2.00
N ASP A 230 21.78 6.88 -1.31
CA ASP A 230 22.64 7.86 -0.64
C ASP A 230 23.09 7.39 0.76
N GLU A 231 23.68 8.28 1.56
CA GLU A 231 24.10 7.99 2.94
C GLU A 231 22.92 7.76 3.93
N ASN A 232 21.71 8.16 3.56
CA ASN A 232 20.48 8.06 4.36
C ASN A 232 19.54 6.94 3.84
N GLY A 233 19.99 6.16 2.84
CA GLY A 233 19.23 5.08 2.23
C GLY A 233 18.23 5.54 1.16
N TYR A 234 18.19 6.82 0.80
CA TYR A 234 17.29 7.31 -0.25
C TYR A 234 17.82 6.97 -1.64
N ALA A 235 16.94 6.51 -2.53
CA ALA A 235 17.22 6.29 -3.94
C ALA A 235 16.21 7.05 -4.81
N LYS A 236 16.68 7.50 -5.98
CA LYS A 236 15.86 8.15 -7.01
C LYS A 236 15.50 7.15 -8.10
N VAL A 237 14.23 7.12 -8.47
CA VAL A 237 13.65 6.19 -9.46
C VAL A 237 12.95 7.00 -10.53
N THR A 238 13.38 6.89 -11.78
CA THR A 238 12.68 7.50 -12.92
C THR A 238 11.65 6.52 -13.49
N VAL A 239 10.39 6.93 -13.55
CA VAL A 239 9.27 6.17 -14.10
C VAL A 239 8.43 7.04 -15.05
N SER A 240 7.53 6.44 -15.82
CA SER A 240 6.58 7.20 -16.66
C SER A 240 5.56 7.99 -15.84
N ASP A 241 4.80 8.88 -16.47
CA ASP A 241 3.68 9.59 -15.84
C ASP A 241 2.65 8.63 -15.19
N GLY A 242 2.17 8.98 -14.00
CA GLY A 242 1.12 8.27 -13.28
C GLY A 242 1.60 7.39 -12.11
N ALA A 243 0.76 6.41 -11.79
CA ALA A 243 0.92 5.54 -10.63
C ALA A 243 1.73 4.28 -10.95
N HIS A 244 2.70 3.98 -10.10
CA HIS A 244 3.63 2.86 -10.25
C HIS A 244 3.82 2.10 -8.94
N ASN A 245 3.79 0.76 -9.00
CA ASN A 245 4.20 -0.10 -7.90
C ASN A 245 5.69 -0.47 -8.05
N ILE A 246 6.45 -0.43 -6.95
CA ILE A 246 7.88 -0.77 -6.94
C ILE A 246 8.16 -1.78 -5.82
N ARG A 247 8.96 -2.81 -6.12
CA ARG A 247 9.53 -3.74 -5.14
C ARG A 247 11.03 -3.93 -5.36
N LEU A 248 11.71 -4.47 -4.35
CA LEU A 248 13.04 -5.09 -4.52
C LEU A 248 12.90 -6.32 -5.44
N GLN A 249 13.89 -6.63 -6.27
CA GLN A 249 13.82 -7.81 -7.15
C GLN A 249 13.64 -9.12 -6.36
N GLU A 250 14.26 -9.21 -5.18
CA GLU A 250 14.27 -10.36 -4.27
C GLU A 250 13.04 -10.48 -3.35
N ASP A 251 12.17 -9.45 -3.28
CA ASP A 251 10.99 -9.42 -2.40
C ASP A 251 9.69 -9.17 -3.19
N ASN A 252 8.54 -9.56 -2.62
CA ASN A 252 7.20 -9.33 -3.15
C ASN A 252 6.46 -8.16 -2.46
N THR A 253 7.09 -7.52 -1.46
CA THR A 253 6.56 -6.29 -0.84
C THR A 253 6.67 -5.12 -1.81
N GLU A 254 5.52 -4.58 -2.22
CA GLU A 254 5.44 -3.40 -3.08
C GLU A 254 5.12 -2.12 -2.28
N ILE A 255 5.82 -1.05 -2.65
CA ILE A 255 5.48 0.34 -2.34
C ILE A 255 4.77 0.98 -3.55
N TYR A 256 3.98 2.01 -3.28
CA TYR A 256 3.25 2.79 -4.27
C TYR A 256 3.90 4.18 -4.41
N ILE A 257 4.18 4.61 -5.63
CA ILE A 257 4.54 5.98 -5.99
C ILE A 257 3.57 6.51 -7.05
N ASP A 258 3.34 7.82 -7.04
CA ASP A 258 2.34 8.47 -7.88
C ASP A 258 2.63 9.98 -7.90
N ASN A 259 2.91 10.53 -9.08
CA ASN A 259 3.22 11.96 -9.21
C ASN A 259 2.01 12.84 -8.90
N TYR A 260 0.80 12.47 -9.35
CA TYR A 260 -0.43 13.21 -9.11
C TYR A 260 -0.78 13.25 -7.63
N LEU A 261 -0.65 12.13 -6.91
CA LEU A 261 -0.88 12.08 -5.46
C LEU A 261 0.32 12.56 -4.64
N GLY A 262 1.50 12.74 -5.26
CA GLY A 262 2.72 13.23 -4.62
C GLY A 262 3.52 12.15 -3.86
N PHE A 263 3.14 10.88 -3.94
CA PHE A 263 3.85 9.79 -3.28
C PHE A 263 5.19 9.56 -3.97
N GLY A 264 6.29 9.84 -3.25
CA GLY A 264 7.64 9.88 -3.80
C GLY A 264 8.11 11.26 -4.27
N ILE A 265 7.24 12.28 -4.27
CA ILE A 265 7.56 13.64 -4.73
C ILE A 265 7.90 14.58 -3.56
N ILE A 266 7.17 14.46 -2.44
CA ILE A 266 7.28 15.35 -1.29
C ILE A 266 7.00 14.61 0.02
N GLU A 267 7.58 15.09 1.12
CA GLU A 267 7.20 14.69 2.48
C GLU A 267 6.42 15.83 3.15
N ASP A 268 5.23 15.53 3.64
CA ASP A 268 4.37 16.50 4.33
C ASP A 268 3.41 15.82 5.34
N SER A 269 2.59 16.61 6.03
CA SER A 269 1.64 16.11 7.05
C SER A 269 0.40 15.41 6.48
N ILE A 270 0.22 15.37 5.17
CA ILE A 270 -0.92 14.80 4.44
C ILE A 270 -0.53 13.44 3.85
N ARG A 271 0.67 13.36 3.26
CA ARG A 271 1.25 12.22 2.53
C ARG A 271 2.17 11.36 3.40
N GLY A 272 2.80 11.94 4.42
CA GLY A 272 3.77 11.28 5.30
C GLY A 272 5.21 11.40 4.79
N SER A 273 6.03 10.40 5.10
CA SER A 273 7.41 10.26 4.61
C SER A 273 7.46 9.61 3.23
N TYR A 274 8.63 9.62 2.59
CA TYR A 274 8.85 8.85 1.35
C TYR A 274 8.54 7.35 1.54
N PRO A 275 8.04 6.65 0.49
CA PRO A 275 7.75 5.22 0.57
C PRO A 275 9.00 4.37 0.86
N VAL A 276 8.87 3.38 1.74
CA VAL A 276 9.99 2.62 2.30
C VAL A 276 9.97 1.15 1.86
N LEU A 277 11.07 0.69 1.25
CA LEU A 277 11.38 -0.73 1.05
C LEU A 277 12.34 -1.21 2.14
N ASN A 278 12.17 -2.47 2.57
CA ASN A 278 13.02 -3.10 3.59
C ASN A 278 13.76 -4.27 2.95
N THR A 279 15.10 -4.21 2.90
CA THR A 279 15.93 -5.28 2.35
C THR A 279 16.46 -6.22 3.43
N MET A 280 16.57 -7.50 3.10
CA MET A 280 17.27 -8.51 3.91
C MET A 280 18.78 -8.56 3.62
N GLN A 281 19.24 -7.84 2.60
CA GLN A 281 20.65 -7.70 2.31
C GLN A 281 21.34 -6.92 3.44
N THR A 282 22.46 -7.44 3.94
CA THR A 282 23.43 -6.60 4.66
C THR A 282 24.10 -5.66 3.64
N PRO A 283 24.33 -4.38 3.95
CA PRO A 283 25.16 -3.53 3.11
C PRO A 283 26.49 -4.24 2.84
N ALA A 284 26.99 -4.23 1.60
CA ALA A 284 28.34 -4.70 1.35
C ALA A 284 29.29 -3.84 2.18
N ASP A 285 30.15 -4.49 2.97
CA ASP A 285 31.10 -3.82 3.86
C ASP A 285 31.82 -2.72 3.08
N GLN A 286 31.79 -1.49 3.59
CA GLN A 286 32.61 -0.43 3.01
C GLN A 286 34.06 -0.85 3.17
N GLU A 287 34.76 -1.10 2.06
CA GLU A 287 36.18 -1.45 2.08
C GLU A 287 36.92 -0.34 2.86
N GLU A 288 37.37 -0.67 4.08
CA GLU A 288 38.14 0.29 4.88
C GLU A 288 39.35 0.73 4.04
N PRO A 289 39.66 2.04 3.98
CA PRO A 289 40.78 2.53 3.21
C PRO A 289 42.06 1.90 3.76
N THR A 290 42.58 0.90 3.05
CA THR A 290 43.65 0.02 3.52
C THR A 290 44.83 0.83 4.02
N GLN A 291 45.04 0.84 5.34
CA GLN A 291 46.19 1.50 5.93
C GLN A 291 47.46 0.84 5.39
N PRO A 292 48.47 1.61 4.95
CA PRO A 292 49.75 1.03 4.55
C PRO A 292 50.34 0.23 5.71
N GLU A 293 50.77 -1.01 5.47
CA GLU A 293 51.44 -1.82 6.50
C GLU A 293 52.71 -1.10 6.97
N GLU A 294 52.82 -0.84 8.27
CA GLU A 294 54.06 -0.33 8.86
C GLU A 294 55.12 -1.43 8.88
N ASP A 295 56.26 -1.13 8.26
CA ASP A 295 57.39 -2.03 8.06
C ASP A 295 57.97 -2.50 9.41
N LYS A 296 57.83 -3.79 9.74
CA LYS A 296 58.36 -4.35 10.99
C LYS A 296 59.83 -4.74 10.84
N PRO A 297 60.74 -4.30 11.74
CA PRO A 297 62.15 -4.67 11.67
C PRO A 297 62.37 -6.19 11.74
N GLN A 298 63.33 -6.68 10.95
CA GLN A 298 63.79 -8.07 11.01
C GLN A 298 64.63 -8.30 12.29
N GLU A 299 64.31 -9.34 13.06
CA GLU A 299 65.21 -9.81 14.13
C GLU A 299 66.34 -10.69 13.57
N GLU A 300 67.56 -10.50 14.08
CA GLU A 300 68.73 -11.25 13.66
C GLU A 300 68.74 -12.68 14.22
N GLN A 301 69.12 -13.65 13.39
CA GLN A 301 69.25 -15.05 13.79
C GLN A 301 70.41 -15.28 14.76
N LYS A 302 70.24 -16.19 15.71
CA LYS A 302 71.31 -16.72 16.56
C LYS A 302 71.28 -18.26 16.56
N PRO A 303 72.43 -18.98 16.51
CA PRO A 303 72.43 -20.41 16.15
C PRO A 303 71.92 -21.36 17.25
N GLU A 304 71.53 -22.56 16.83
CA GLU A 304 71.14 -23.68 17.69
C GLU A 304 72.33 -24.30 18.45
N GLU A 305 72.10 -24.78 19.67
CA GLU A 305 72.86 -25.87 20.29
C GLU A 305 71.91 -26.98 20.77
N LYS A 306 72.42 -28.22 20.75
CA LYS A 306 71.74 -29.50 21.05
C LYS A 306 72.84 -30.57 21.23
N PRO A 307 72.56 -31.77 21.79
CA PRO A 307 71.41 -32.21 22.60
C PRO A 307 71.83 -32.90 23.93
N GLU A 308 70.87 -33.23 24.80
CA GLU A 308 70.80 -34.39 25.73
C GLU A 308 69.44 -34.26 26.47
N GLN A 309 68.50 -35.21 26.64
CA GLN A 309 68.37 -36.69 26.64
C GLN A 309 68.10 -37.26 28.06
N GLU A 310 67.31 -38.35 28.13
CA GLU A 310 66.81 -39.09 29.32
C GLU A 310 65.71 -38.40 30.19
N ASP A 311 64.83 -39.12 30.91
CA ASP A 311 64.08 -40.36 30.61
C ASP A 311 62.91 -40.53 31.62
N SER A 312 61.86 -41.31 31.28
CA SER A 312 60.87 -41.92 32.21
C SER A 312 59.94 -40.96 33.02
N GLN A 313 58.88 -41.35 33.74
CA GLN A 313 57.88 -42.44 33.59
C GLN A 313 56.59 -42.12 34.40
N THR A 314 55.43 -42.61 33.90
CA THR A 314 54.21 -43.07 34.62
C THR A 314 53.45 -42.23 35.69
N ASN A 315 52.12 -42.22 35.50
CA ASN A 315 51.03 -42.50 36.47
C ASN A 315 50.55 -41.48 37.54
N ASP A 316 49.25 -41.16 37.41
CA ASP A 316 48.17 -41.41 38.39
C ASP A 316 48.08 -40.54 39.67
N GLY A 317 46.89 -40.49 40.29
CA GLY A 317 46.66 -39.83 41.60
C GLY A 317 45.53 -38.80 41.65
N THR A 318 44.34 -39.26 42.08
CA THR A 318 43.15 -38.47 42.42
C THR A 318 43.28 -37.58 43.67
N GLU A 319 42.47 -36.51 43.73
CA GLU A 319 41.95 -35.85 44.96
C GLU A 319 42.96 -35.09 45.86
N THR A 320 42.60 -34.08 46.68
CA THR A 320 41.31 -33.52 47.15
C THR A 320 41.45 -32.02 47.51
N SER A 321 40.32 -31.28 47.68
CA SER A 321 40.05 -30.10 48.57
C SER A 321 41.15 -29.02 48.83
N THR A 322 40.86 -27.71 48.89
CA THR A 322 39.95 -27.06 49.88
C THR A 322 39.39 -25.69 49.46
N GLU A 323 38.44 -25.21 50.27
CA GLU A 323 37.86 -23.85 50.37
C GLU A 323 38.94 -22.73 50.48
N THR A 324 38.67 -21.43 50.38
CA THR A 324 37.49 -20.56 50.62
C THR A 324 37.59 -19.30 49.70
N ASN A 325 36.63 -18.37 49.50
CA ASN A 325 35.76 -17.67 50.46
C ASN A 325 34.68 -16.81 49.74
N MET A 326 33.54 -16.55 50.41
CA MET A 326 32.63 -15.35 50.40
C MET A 326 32.41 -14.50 49.12
N ALA A 327 31.24 -13.91 48.82
CA ALA A 327 29.87 -13.92 49.40
C ALA A 327 28.96 -13.16 48.39
N LEU A 328 27.72 -13.53 48.02
CA LEU A 328 26.47 -13.86 48.73
C LEU A 328 25.38 -12.79 48.43
N TRP A 329 24.14 -13.28 48.19
CA TRP A 329 22.87 -12.59 47.86
C TRP A 329 22.69 -12.14 46.40
N ILE A 330 21.49 -11.97 45.80
CA ILE A 330 20.07 -12.43 45.95
C ILE A 330 19.44 -12.15 44.56
N GLY A 331 18.46 -12.87 43.98
CA GLY A 331 17.72 -14.11 44.24
C GLY A 331 16.93 -14.45 42.95
N ILE A 332 16.65 -15.71 42.58
CA ILE A 332 15.65 -16.62 43.18
C ILE A 332 14.25 -15.96 43.13
N LEU A 333 13.22 -16.50 42.45
CA LEU A 333 12.83 -17.91 42.28
C LEU A 333 12.04 -18.13 40.95
N ALA A 334 12.14 -19.32 40.34
CA ALA A 334 11.27 -19.76 39.23
C ALA A 334 10.64 -21.13 39.54
N VAL A 335 9.33 -21.31 39.26
CA VAL A 335 8.63 -22.61 39.31
C VAL A 335 7.55 -22.66 38.23
N SER A 336 7.44 -23.80 37.52
CA SER A 336 6.43 -24.09 36.50
C SER A 336 5.61 -25.33 36.87
N VAL A 337 4.27 -25.24 36.88
CA VAL A 337 3.29 -26.34 37.07
C VAL A 337 2.00 -25.94 36.30
N VAL A 338 1.30 -26.64 35.39
CA VAL A 338 1.00 -28.07 35.06
C VAL A 338 -0.33 -28.55 35.69
N VAL A 339 -1.35 -29.10 35.00
CA VAL A 339 -1.70 -29.24 33.55
C VAL A 339 -3.16 -29.81 33.40
N LEU A 340 -3.77 -29.81 32.20
CA LEU A 340 -5.00 -30.58 31.78
C LEU A 340 -6.37 -30.07 32.35
N ILE A 341 -7.60 -30.43 31.88
CA ILE A 341 -8.11 -31.34 30.80
C ILE A 341 -9.52 -30.92 30.24
N ILE A 342 -9.70 -31.02 28.89
CA ILE A 342 -10.85 -31.42 28.01
C ILE A 342 -12.36 -31.17 28.36
N ILE A 343 -13.19 -31.07 27.29
CA ILE A 343 -14.69 -31.18 27.15
C ILE A 343 -15.47 -29.84 27.23
N GLY A 344 -16.43 -29.49 26.35
CA GLY A 344 -16.85 -30.09 25.06
C GLY A 344 -18.38 -29.97 24.75
N VAL A 345 -18.73 -29.59 23.50
CA VAL A 345 -20.05 -29.74 22.82
C VAL A 345 -21.26 -28.92 23.35
N LEU A 346 -21.83 -28.02 22.52
CA LEU A 346 -23.19 -28.20 21.95
C LEU A 346 -23.58 -27.19 20.84
N ILE A 347 -24.30 -27.67 19.82
CA ILE A 347 -24.92 -26.88 18.74
C ILE A 347 -26.37 -26.51 19.13
N LYS A 348 -26.83 -25.29 18.82
CA LYS A 348 -28.29 -25.03 18.74
C LYS A 348 -28.70 -23.86 17.83
N LYS A 349 -29.32 -24.19 16.68
CA LYS A 349 -30.18 -23.24 15.94
C LYS A 349 -31.49 -23.00 16.70
N LYS A 350 -31.93 -21.74 16.77
CA LYS A 350 -33.34 -21.29 16.85
C LYS A 350 -33.38 -19.76 16.74
N LYS A 351 -34.37 -19.15 16.09
CA LYS A 351 -35.45 -19.71 15.27
C LYS A 351 -35.86 -18.71 14.19
#